data_AF-A0A2N0KWB4-F1
#
_entry.id   AF-A0A2N0KWB4-F1
#
_cell.length_a   1.000
_cell.length_b   1.000
_cell.length_c   1.000
_cell.angle_alpha   90.00
_cell.angle_beta   90.00
_cell.angle_gamma   90.00
#
_symmetry.space_group_name_H-M   'P 1'
#
loop_
_entity.id
_entity.type
_entity.pdbx_description
1 polymer ?
#
loop_
_entity_poly.entity_id
_entity_poly.type
_entity_poly.pdbx_seq_one_letter_code
_entity_poly.pdbx_strand_id
1 'polypeptide(L)'
;MLGVLLSLAAALGFGGSAVLARVGLQYISPVTGTLVSLLVGIVITTTLALVFHFDDIVGLAAIAFAWFLLVGILNYPMGRLLNYNSVSKLGVARSAPVVGASPLFAAVVAVTVGGEVMTLPIFVGTVAIISGIALIVSQK
;
A
#
# COMPACT_ATOMS: atom_id res chain seq x y z
N MET A 1 14.37 10.70 -15.04
CA MET A 1 13.38 10.14 -15.99
C MET A 1 12.86 8.77 -15.54
N LEU A 2 13.74 7.80 -15.21
CA LEU A 2 13.32 6.47 -14.75
C LEU A 2 12.33 6.49 -13.57
N GLY A 3 12.57 7.31 -12.54
CA GLY A 3 11.67 7.43 -11.40
C GLY A 3 10.25 7.92 -11.76
N VAL A 4 10.12 8.80 -12.77
CA VAL A 4 8.82 9.28 -13.26
C VAL A 4 8.08 8.18 -14.04
N LEU A 5 8.80 7.39 -14.84
CA LEU A 5 8.21 6.25 -15.53
C LEU A 5 7.74 5.18 -14.54
N LEU A 6 8.56 4.90 -13.51
CA LEU A 6 8.19 3.95 -12.45
C LEU A 6 7.00 4.44 -11.63
N SER A 7 6.90 5.74 -11.33
CA SER A 7 5.75 6.29 -10.60
C SER A 7 4.46 6.24 -11.41
N LEU A 8 4.52 6.51 -12.73
CA LEU A 8 3.37 6.36 -13.62
C LEU A 8 2.96 4.89 -13.77
N ALA A 9 3.92 3.97 -13.94
CA ALA A 9 3.65 2.55 -13.99
C ALA A 9 3.01 2.06 -12.68
N ALA A 10 3.51 2.52 -11.53
CA ALA A 10 2.92 2.23 -10.23
C ALA A 10 1.50 2.78 -10.13
N ALA A 11 1.25 4.03 -10.53
CA ALA A 11 -0.09 4.63 -10.50
C ALA A 11 -1.10 3.83 -11.34
N LEU A 12 -0.72 3.41 -12.55
CA LEU A 12 -1.54 2.56 -13.41
C LEU A 12 -1.78 1.17 -12.79
N GLY A 13 -0.73 0.56 -12.23
CA GLY A 13 -0.82 -0.74 -11.57
C GLY A 13 -1.74 -0.72 -10.35
N PHE A 14 -1.58 0.25 -9.46
CA PHE A 14 -2.42 0.40 -8.27
C PHE A 14 -3.87 0.77 -8.63
N GLY A 15 -4.07 1.69 -9.57
CA GLY A 15 -5.41 2.07 -10.03
C GLY A 15 -6.14 0.91 -10.69
N GLY A 16 -5.49 0.22 -11.64
CA GLY A 16 -6.05 -0.96 -12.31
C GLY A 16 -6.35 -2.10 -11.33
N SER A 17 -5.42 -2.38 -10.40
CA SER A 17 -5.62 -3.40 -9.37
C SER A 17 -6.83 -3.11 -8.48
N ALA A 18 -7.09 -1.85 -8.11
CA ALA A 18 -8.23 -1.51 -7.28
C ALA A 18 -9.57 -1.77 -8.00
N VAL A 19 -9.64 -1.47 -9.30
CA VAL A 19 -10.82 -1.73 -10.13
C VAL A 19 -11.05 -3.23 -10.30
N LEU A 20 -10.00 -3.98 -10.68
CA LEU A 20 -10.08 -5.44 -10.84
C LEU A 20 -10.44 -6.14 -9.53
N ALA A 21 -9.85 -5.72 -8.41
CA ALA A 21 -10.19 -6.24 -7.09
C ALA A 21 -11.67 -5.99 -6.76
N ARG A 22 -12.20 -4.80 -7.05
CA ARG A 22 -13.62 -4.50 -6.83
C ARG A 22 -14.54 -5.41 -7.65
N VAL A 23 -14.20 -5.71 -8.90
CA VAL A 23 -14.96 -6.64 -9.75
C VAL A 23 -14.93 -8.05 -9.17
N GLY A 24 -13.75 -8.55 -8.78
CA GLY A 24 -13.63 -9.87 -8.17
C GLY A 24 -14.45 -10.00 -6.88
N LEU A 25 -14.39 -8.99 -6.02
CA LEU A 25 -15.11 -8.95 -4.74
C LEU A 25 -16.64 -8.88 -4.86
N GLN A 26 -17.20 -8.70 -6.06
CA GLN A 26 -18.65 -8.86 -6.27
C GLN A 26 -19.10 -10.32 -6.20
N TYR A 27 -18.19 -11.27 -6.49
CA TYR A 27 -18.49 -12.69 -6.60
C TYR A 27 -17.89 -13.52 -5.46
N ILE A 28 -16.86 -13.01 -4.79
CA ILE A 28 -16.17 -13.71 -3.70
C ILE A 28 -16.09 -12.86 -2.45
N SER A 29 -15.94 -13.50 -1.29
CA SER A 29 -15.75 -12.78 -0.03
C SER A 29 -14.41 -12.00 0.00
N PRO A 30 -14.33 -10.87 0.72
CA PRO A 30 -13.09 -10.12 0.93
C PRO A 30 -11.94 -10.96 1.50
N VAL A 31 -12.26 -11.92 2.38
CA VAL A 31 -11.26 -12.83 2.97
C VAL A 31 -10.68 -13.73 1.87
N THR A 32 -11.53 -14.35 1.05
CA THR A 32 -11.11 -15.20 -0.07
C THR A 32 -10.30 -14.41 -1.10
N GLY A 33 -10.74 -13.20 -1.46
CA GLY A 33 -10.00 -12.34 -2.38
C GLY A 33 -8.62 -11.94 -1.85
N THR A 34 -8.53 -11.68 -0.54
CA THR A 34 -7.24 -11.38 0.11
C THR A 34 -6.32 -12.59 0.09
N LEU A 35 -6.82 -13.79 0.40
CA LEU A 35 -6.05 -15.04 0.36
C LEU A 35 -5.52 -15.35 -1.04
N VAL A 36 -6.36 -15.24 -2.06
CA VAL A 36 -5.94 -15.45 -3.46
C VAL A 36 -4.85 -14.44 -3.84
N SER A 37 -5.05 -13.16 -3.53
CA SER A 37 -4.04 -12.14 -3.81
C SER A 37 -2.72 -12.39 -3.08
N LEU A 38 -2.78 -12.90 -1.84
CA LEU A 38 -1.62 -13.26 -1.04
C LEU A 38 -0.85 -14.43 -1.65
N LEU A 39 -1.56 -15.51 -2.03
CA LEU A 39 -0.94 -16.69 -2.62
C LEU A 39 -0.25 -16.35 -3.94
N VAL A 40 -0.93 -15.63 -4.83
CA VAL A 40 -0.35 -15.18 -6.10
C VAL A 40 0.85 -14.26 -5.85
N GLY A 41 0.72 -13.33 -4.89
CA GLY A 41 1.79 -12.41 -4.51
C GLY A 41 3.03 -13.14 -3.99
N ILE A 42 2.87 -14.14 -3.11
CA ILE A 42 3.96 -14.95 -2.58
C ILE A 42 4.65 -15.71 -3.72
N VAL A 43 3.90 -16.42 -4.55
CA VAL A 43 4.49 -17.25 -5.63
C VAL A 43 5.31 -16.38 -6.58
N ILE A 44 4.73 -15.29 -7.08
CA ILE A 44 5.40 -14.43 -8.07
C ILE A 44 6.59 -13.72 -7.41
N THR A 45 6.40 -13.08 -6.25
CA THR A 45 7.44 -12.25 -5.62
C THR A 45 8.60 -13.10 -5.12
N THR A 46 8.34 -14.25 -4.48
CA THR A 46 9.40 -15.14 -4.01
C THR A 46 10.17 -15.75 -5.18
N THR A 47 9.49 -16.13 -6.26
CA THR A 47 10.18 -16.66 -7.46
C THR A 47 11.11 -15.61 -8.05
N LEU A 48 10.64 -14.39 -8.26
CA LEU A 48 11.48 -13.31 -8.78
C LEU A 48 12.65 -12.97 -7.83
N ALA A 49 12.38 -12.91 -6.53
CA ALA A 49 13.41 -12.63 -5.52
C ALA A 49 14.52 -13.69 -5.53
N LEU A 50 14.16 -14.97 -5.60
CA LEU A 50 15.14 -16.06 -5.65
C LEU A 50 15.89 -16.10 -6.99
N VAL A 51 15.27 -15.73 -8.11
CA VAL A 51 15.92 -15.70 -9.42
C VAL A 51 16.95 -14.57 -9.54
N PHE A 52 16.63 -13.37 -9.03
CA PHE A 52 17.47 -12.19 -9.21
C PHE A 52 18.44 -11.93 -8.04
N HIS A 53 18.12 -12.38 -6.82
CA HIS A 53 18.81 -11.96 -5.59
C HIS A 53 19.06 -13.13 -4.62
N PHE A 54 19.39 -14.32 -5.14
CA PHE A 54 19.61 -15.50 -4.30
C PHE A 54 20.69 -15.31 -3.23
N ASP A 55 21.87 -14.83 -3.63
CA ASP A 55 23.02 -14.69 -2.74
C ASP A 55 22.77 -13.65 -1.63
N ASP A 56 22.08 -12.56 -1.96
CA ASP A 56 21.70 -11.50 -1.03
C ASP A 56 20.72 -12.01 0.05
N ILE A 57 19.81 -12.92 -0.32
CA ILE A 57 18.82 -13.51 0.60
C ILE A 57 19.49 -14.47 1.59
N VAL A 58 20.44 -15.29 1.13
CA VAL A 58 21.13 -16.26 1.98
C VAL A 58 22.10 -15.56 2.94
N GLY A 59 22.69 -14.44 2.53
CA GLY A 59 23.57 -13.62 3.37
C GLY A 59 22.84 -12.75 4.41
N LEU A 60 21.51 -12.75 4.42
CA LEU A 60 20.73 -11.82 5.21
C LEU A 60 20.71 -12.20 6.70
N ALA A 61 20.91 -11.21 7.58
CA ALA A 61 20.86 -11.43 9.02
C ALA A 61 19.47 -11.89 9.49
N ALA A 62 19.41 -12.82 10.45
CA ALA A 62 18.17 -13.35 11.00
C ALA A 62 17.21 -12.26 11.51
N ILE A 63 17.75 -11.15 12.03
CA ILE A 63 16.95 -9.99 12.47
C ILE A 63 16.22 -9.28 11.33
N ALA A 64 16.80 -9.28 10.12
CA ALA A 64 16.15 -8.67 8.95
C ALA A 64 14.91 -9.46 8.54
N PHE A 65 14.94 -10.80 8.67
CA PHE A 65 13.75 -11.63 8.48
C PHE A 65 12.64 -11.30 9.49
N ALA A 66 12.98 -10.99 10.75
CA ALA A 66 11.99 -10.57 11.74
C ALA A 66 11.33 -9.23 11.35
N TRP A 67 12.11 -8.27 10.86
CA TRP A 67 11.59 -7.01 10.34
C TRP A 67 10.70 -7.20 9.10
N PHE A 68 11.12 -8.04 8.15
CA PHE A 68 10.31 -8.37 6.97
C PHE A 68 9.01 -9.08 7.34
N LEU A 69 9.04 -9.96 8.34
CA LEU A 69 7.86 -10.64 8.85
C LEU A 69 6.89 -9.65 9.49
N LEU A 70 7.39 -8.71 10.31
CA LEU A 70 6.59 -7.67 10.94
C LEU A 70 5.92 -6.77 9.89
N VAL A 71 6.70 -6.27 8.92
CA VAL A 71 6.17 -5.47 7.81
C VAL A 71 5.18 -6.29 6.99
N GLY A 72 5.47 -7.55 6.71
CA GLY A 72 4.60 -8.47 5.98
C GLY A 72 3.23 -8.63 6.63
N ILE A 73 3.19 -8.83 7.96
CA ILE A 73 1.94 -8.96 8.73
C ILE A 73 1.13 -7.66 8.71
N LEU A 74 1.78 -6.52 8.95
CA LEU A 74 1.12 -5.23 8.96
C LEU A 74 0.54 -4.87 7.59
N ASN A 75 1.28 -5.12 6.51
CA ASN A 75 0.89 -4.69 5.18
C ASN A 75 -0.20 -5.60 4.59
N TYR A 76 -0.03 -6.92 4.69
CA TYR A 76 -0.88 -7.86 3.97
C TYR A 76 -2.07 -8.37 4.80
N PRO A 77 -1.91 -9.23 5.84
CA PRO A 77 -3.03 -9.67 6.67
C PRO A 77 -3.87 -8.53 7.25
N MET A 78 -3.23 -7.52 7.83
CA MET A 78 -3.94 -6.40 8.44
C MET A 78 -4.34 -5.35 7.40
N GLY A 79 -3.36 -4.73 6.74
CA GLY A 79 -3.60 -3.63 5.81
C GLY A 79 -4.48 -4.03 4.63
N ARG A 80 -4.15 -5.10 3.92
CA ARG A 80 -4.90 -5.54 2.72
C ARG A 80 -6.31 -5.98 3.07
N LEU A 81 -6.51 -6.72 4.15
CA LEU A 81 -7.84 -7.18 4.56
C LEU A 81 -8.75 -5.99 4.90
N LEU A 82 -8.23 -5.01 5.65
CA LEU A 82 -8.97 -3.77 5.97
C LEU A 82 -9.28 -2.96 4.71
N ASN A 83 -8.33 -2.90 3.77
CA ASN A 83 -8.51 -2.24 2.49
C ASN A 83 -9.61 -2.93 1.65
N TYR A 84 -9.54 -4.25 1.45
CA TYR A 84 -10.54 -5.00 0.68
C TYR A 84 -11.92 -4.98 1.33
N ASN A 85 -12.00 -4.99 2.66
CA ASN A 85 -13.26 -4.77 3.37
C ASN A 85 -13.82 -3.37 3.12
N SER A 86 -12.98 -2.33 3.15
CA SER A 86 -13.39 -0.95 2.86
C SER A 86 -13.88 -0.82 1.42
N VAL A 87 -13.13 -1.38 0.47
CA VAL A 87 -13.51 -1.43 -0.95
C VAL A 87 -14.81 -2.20 -1.13
N SER A 88 -15.02 -3.33 -0.45
CA SER A 88 -16.25 -4.14 -0.54
C SER A 88 -17.47 -3.39 -0.01
N LYS A 89 -17.36 -2.72 1.15
CA LYS A 89 -18.49 -2.04 1.81
C LYS A 89 -18.82 -0.67 1.22
N LEU A 90 -17.81 0.14 0.90
CA LEU A 90 -17.98 1.54 0.49
C LEU A 90 -17.79 1.77 -1.02
N GLY A 91 -17.27 0.78 -1.74
CA GLY A 91 -16.84 0.93 -3.14
C GLY A 91 -15.50 1.65 -3.26
N VAL A 92 -14.88 1.55 -4.44
CA VAL A 92 -13.55 2.14 -4.71
C VAL A 92 -13.59 3.66 -4.61
N ALA A 93 -14.64 4.31 -5.13
CA ALA A 93 -14.75 5.76 -5.17
C ALA A 93 -14.71 6.43 -3.79
N ARG A 94 -15.27 5.78 -2.75
CA ARG A 94 -15.25 6.30 -1.37
C ARG A 94 -14.07 5.79 -0.55
N SER A 95 -13.55 4.60 -0.84
CA SER A 95 -12.41 4.03 -0.11
C SER A 95 -11.06 4.62 -0.55
N ALA A 96 -10.91 4.97 -1.83
CA ALA A 96 -9.67 5.50 -2.37
C ALA A 96 -9.22 6.81 -1.70
N PRO A 97 -10.10 7.81 -1.44
CA PRO A 97 -9.67 9.02 -0.75
C PRO A 97 -9.23 8.78 0.72
N VAL A 98 -9.88 7.84 1.41
CA VAL A 98 -9.50 7.48 2.80
C VAL A 98 -8.09 6.89 2.84
N VAL A 99 -7.76 6.02 1.89
CA VAL A 99 -6.38 5.50 1.71
C VAL A 99 -5.43 6.61 1.26
N GLY A 100 -5.94 7.56 0.47
CA GLY A 100 -5.21 8.76 0.07
C GLY A 100 -4.70 9.57 1.25
N ALA A 101 -5.34 9.51 2.43
CA ALA A 101 -4.88 10.18 3.64
C ALA A 101 -3.66 9.51 4.31
N SER A 102 -3.15 8.38 3.78
CA SER A 102 -1.96 7.70 4.30
C SER A 102 -0.73 8.59 4.50
N PRO A 103 -0.43 9.63 3.69
CA PRO A 103 0.70 10.52 3.93
C PRO A 103 0.60 11.29 5.25
N LEU A 104 -0.60 11.61 5.73
CA LEU A 104 -0.79 12.24 7.05
C LEU A 104 -0.33 11.28 8.16
N PHE A 105 -0.77 10.02 8.11
CA PHE A 105 -0.36 9.00 9.08
C PHE A 105 1.14 8.72 9.00
N ALA A 106 1.69 8.65 7.79
CA ALA A 106 3.12 8.47 7.57
C ALA A 106 3.94 9.63 8.17
N ALA A 107 3.52 10.88 7.96
CA ALA A 107 4.20 12.04 8.53
C ALA A 107 4.17 12.03 10.06
N VAL A 108 3.03 11.70 10.68
CA VAL A 108 2.92 11.60 12.14
C VAL A 108 3.87 10.53 12.68
N VAL A 109 3.92 9.35 12.07
CA VAL A 109 4.81 8.26 12.48
C VAL A 109 6.28 8.63 12.25
N ALA A 110 6.62 9.27 11.14
CA ALA A 110 7.99 9.71 10.84
C ALA A 110 8.51 10.71 11.88
N VAL A 111 7.69 11.67 12.31
CA VAL A 111 8.07 12.65 13.34
C VAL A 111 8.13 12.01 14.73
N THR A 112 7.13 11.19 15.10
CA THR A 112 7.02 10.65 16.47
C THR A 112 7.91 9.45 16.74
N VAL A 113 8.02 8.52 15.78
CA VAL A 113 8.79 7.28 15.91
C VAL A 113 10.14 7.41 15.21
N GLY A 114 10.17 8.04 14.03
CA GLY A 114 11.42 8.24 13.27
C GLY A 114 12.29 9.38 13.80
N GLY A 115 11.72 10.29 14.61
CA GLY A 115 12.42 11.47 15.12
C GLY A 115 12.74 12.50 14.04
N GLU A 116 12.07 12.44 12.88
CA GLU A 116 12.31 13.37 11.78
C GLU A 116 11.81 14.78 12.11
N VAL A 117 12.60 15.80 11.74
CA VAL A 117 12.20 17.20 11.89
C VAL A 117 11.36 17.62 10.70
N MET A 118 10.11 18.01 10.96
CA MET A 118 9.20 18.42 9.90
C MET A 118 9.62 19.78 9.33
N THR A 119 10.23 19.75 8.15
CA THR A 119 10.65 20.97 7.44
C THR A 119 9.44 21.67 6.81
N LEU A 120 9.55 22.99 6.61
CA LEU A 120 8.47 23.80 6.04
C LEU A 120 7.94 23.26 4.68
N PRO A 121 8.77 22.78 3.74
CA PRO A 121 8.28 22.19 2.50
C PRO A 121 7.45 20.91 2.71
N ILE A 122 7.86 20.03 3.64
CA ILE A 122 7.15 18.78 3.96
C ILE A 122 5.80 19.10 4.60
N PHE A 123 5.76 20.10 5.50
CA PHE A 123 4.52 20.57 6.12
C PHE A 123 3.52 21.05 5.06
N VAL A 124 3.95 21.95 4.17
CA VAL A 124 3.09 22.51 3.11
C VAL A 124 2.61 21.41 2.16
N GLY A 125 3.49 20.48 1.76
CA GLY A 125 3.12 19.33 0.92
C GLY A 125 2.08 18.44 1.59
N THR A 126 2.24 18.16 2.90
CA THR A 126 1.29 17.35 3.67
C THR A 126 -0.08 18.02 3.74
N VAL A 127 -0.14 19.33 4.03
CA VAL A 127 -1.40 20.10 4.05
C VAL A 127 -2.07 20.14 2.67
N ALA A 128 -1.29 20.28 1.60
CA ALA A 128 -1.82 20.27 0.24
C ALA A 128 -2.44 18.90 -0.13
N ILE A 129 -1.79 17.79 0.26
CA ILE A 129 -2.33 16.44 0.05
C ILE A 129 -3.67 16.27 0.78
N ILE A 130 -3.74 16.64 2.07
CA ILE A 130 -4.96 16.54 2.88
C ILE A 130 -6.09 17.37 2.25
N SER A 131 -5.78 18.59 1.82
CA SER A 131 -6.76 19.49 1.19
C SER A 131 -7.30 18.91 -0.12
N GLY A 132 -6.43 18.33 -0.95
CA GLY A 132 -6.83 17.65 -2.18
C GLY A 132 -7.76 16.46 -1.93
N ILE A 133 -7.46 15.65 -0.91
CA ILE A 133 -8.31 14.51 -0.53
C ILE A 133 -9.67 14.99 -0.03
N ALA A 134 -9.71 16.02 0.83
CA ALA A 134 -10.96 16.58 1.34
C ALA A 134 -11.86 17.07 0.20
N LEU A 135 -11.29 17.73 -0.81
CA LEU A 135 -12.02 18.16 -2.00
C LEU A 135 -12.61 16.96 -2.78
N ILE A 136 -11.82 15.91 -3.04
CA ILE A 136 -12.28 14.71 -3.73
C ILE A 136 -13.43 14.03 -2.97
N VAL A 137 -13.33 13.90 -1.64
CA VAL A 137 -14.38 13.28 -0.81
C VAL A 137 -15.65 14.13 -0.79
N SER A 138 -15.54 15.46 -0.86
CA SER A 138 -16.69 16.37 -0.82
C SER A 138 -17.50 16.43 -2.12
N GLN A 139 -16.97 15.90 -3.24
CA GLN A 139 -17.75 15.76 -4.47
C GLN A 139 -18.83 14.71 -4.27
N LYS A 140 -20.10 15.17 -4.27
CA LYS A 140 -21.30 14.34 -4.17
C LYS A 140 -21.60 13.60 -5.46
#